data_AF-A0A2G9M1K3-F1
#
_entry.id   AF-A0A2G9M1K3-F1
#
_cell.length_a   1.000
_cell.length_b   1.000
_cell.length_c   1.000
_cell.angle_alpha   90.00
_cell.angle_beta   90.00
_cell.angle_gamma   90.00
#
_symmetry.space_group_name_H-M   'P 1'
#
loop_
_entity.id
_entity.type
_entity.pdbx_description
1 polymer ?
#
loop_
_entity_poly.entity_id
_entity_poly.type
_entity_poly.pdbx_seq_one_letter_code
_entity_poly.pdbx_strand_id
1 'polypeptide(L)'
;MIFGLAIIVIAILAAAIILSIFLKVARIFVGIIFAAATLIIVGLLVSGFFVLRDFQDFTAHSADSQYYLRQGDNIVAGFTQPNETGAFSLMGAAELNNATASFAKKDYPALKGSHYKLFIVDYSKLKSGNAGNVSVEFAGKNFSGEFAVGLLGSEEPKAYLFKLFSKPEIALIDANFLDSSEMKSQFFMSYLASAMKADPLFMIKGISSGSIKVYPETPMFFAIRIMPISLAKGFVSEALKKGSSTLSKVV
;
A
#
# COMPACT_ATOMS: atom_id res chain seq x y z
N MET A 1 42.12 -52.10 46.47
CA MET A 1 40.79 -51.50 46.76
C MET A 1 40.86 -50.00 47.02
N ILE A 2 41.77 -49.53 47.89
CA ILE A 2 41.93 -48.09 48.24
C ILE A 2 42.23 -47.19 47.03
N PHE A 3 43.17 -47.58 46.15
CA PHE A 3 43.52 -46.80 44.96
C PHE A 3 42.36 -46.62 43.96
N GLY A 4 41.49 -47.63 43.81
CA GLY A 4 40.32 -47.54 42.94
C GLY A 4 39.30 -46.53 43.47
N LEU A 5 39.10 -46.48 44.79
CA LEU A 5 38.19 -45.55 45.44
C LEU A 5 38.69 -44.10 45.32
N ALA A 6 40.00 -43.86 45.45
CA ALA A 6 40.60 -42.55 45.25
C ALA A 6 40.40 -42.01 43.82
N ILE A 7 40.57 -42.86 42.80
CA ILE A 7 40.35 -42.48 41.39
C ILE A 7 38.90 -42.09 41.14
N ILE A 8 37.94 -42.84 41.69
CA ILE A 8 36.51 -42.54 41.56
C ILE A 8 36.19 -41.19 42.18
N VAL A 9 36.72 -40.90 43.38
CA VAL A 9 36.52 -39.61 44.05
C VAL A 9 37.08 -38.45 43.22
N ILE A 10 38.28 -38.60 42.67
CA ILE A 10 38.89 -37.58 41.79
C ILE A 10 38.06 -37.36 40.53
N ALA A 11 37.56 -38.43 39.91
CA ALA A 11 36.72 -38.34 38.72
C ALA A 11 35.40 -37.60 39.00
N ILE A 12 34.76 -37.87 40.15
CA ILE A 12 33.54 -37.17 40.57
C ILE A 12 33.82 -35.69 40.80
N LEU A 13 34.92 -35.35 41.49
CA LEU A 13 35.33 -33.97 41.72
C LEU A 13 35.60 -33.24 40.40
N ALA A 14 36.32 -33.87 39.47
CA ALA A 14 36.58 -33.31 38.15
C ALA A 14 35.27 -33.07 37.37
N ALA A 15 34.35 -34.04 37.37
CA ALA A 15 33.04 -33.89 36.74
C ALA A 15 32.21 -32.75 37.35
N ALA A 16 32.20 -32.62 38.68
CA ALA A 16 31.52 -31.53 39.37
C ALA A 16 32.10 -30.14 39.00
N ILE A 17 33.42 -30.04 38.87
CA ILE A 17 34.09 -28.81 38.43
C ILE A 17 33.70 -28.46 36.99
N ILE A 18 33.76 -29.43 36.08
CA ILE A 18 33.38 -29.23 34.67
C ILE A 18 31.92 -28.79 34.58
N LEU A 19 31.02 -29.44 35.30
CA LEU A 19 29.60 -29.08 35.34
C LEU A 19 29.39 -27.66 35.89
N SER A 20 30.12 -27.26 36.94
CA SER A 20 30.06 -25.91 37.50
C SER A 20 30.49 -24.85 36.48
N ILE A 21 31.56 -25.10 35.73
CA ILE A 21 32.04 -24.22 34.66
C ILE A 21 30.99 -24.15 33.55
N PHE A 22 30.45 -25.29 33.11
CA PHE A 22 29.42 -25.35 32.09
C PHE A 22 28.17 -24.55 32.48
N LEU A 23 27.67 -24.70 33.72
CA LEU A 23 26.51 -23.96 34.21
C LEU A 23 26.78 -22.45 34.29
N LYS A 24 28.01 -22.02 34.65
CA LYS A 24 28.40 -20.60 34.62
C LYS A 24 28.38 -20.05 33.19
N VAL A 25 28.93 -20.81 32.24
CA VAL A 25 28.93 -20.44 30.82
C VAL A 25 27.50 -20.38 30.27
N ALA A 26 26.67 -21.39 30.55
CA ALA A 26 25.27 -21.41 30.16
C ALA A 26 24.48 -20.21 30.71
N ARG A 27 24.72 -19.82 31.97
CA ARG A 27 24.09 -18.63 32.56
C ARG A 27 24.45 -17.35 31.81
N ILE A 28 25.70 -17.20 31.39
CA ILE A 28 26.13 -16.04 30.58
C ILE A 28 25.40 -16.04 29.23
N PHE A 29 25.33 -17.18 28.55
CA PHE A 29 24.61 -17.30 27.28
C PHE A 29 23.12 -16.96 27.43
N VAL A 30 22.46 -17.44 28.48
CA VAL A 30 21.06 -17.09 28.78
C VAL A 30 20.91 -15.58 29.00
N GLY A 31 21.85 -14.95 29.71
CA GLY A 31 21.86 -13.49 29.89
C GLY A 31 21.98 -12.72 28.58
N ILE A 32 22.82 -13.18 27.65
CA ILE A 32 22.99 -12.58 26.32
C ILE A 32 21.71 -12.72 25.49
N ILE A 33 21.09 -13.91 25.46
CA ILE A 33 19.84 -14.15 24.75
C ILE A 33 18.73 -13.28 25.32
N PHE A 34 18.63 -13.17 26.65
CA PHE A 34 17.65 -12.33 27.31
C PHE A 34 17.86 -10.85 26.96
N ALA A 35 19.10 -10.35 27.02
CA ALA A 35 19.42 -8.98 26.62
C ALA A 35 19.07 -8.70 25.16
N ALA A 36 19.41 -9.63 24.25
CA ALA A 36 19.06 -9.51 22.83
C ALA A 36 17.53 -9.51 22.62
N ALA A 37 16.80 -10.39 23.30
CA ALA A 37 15.35 -10.43 23.26
C ALA A 37 14.73 -9.13 23.80
N THR A 38 15.24 -8.60 24.92
CA THR A 38 14.82 -7.30 25.46
C THR A 38 15.05 -6.17 24.46
N LEU A 39 16.22 -6.12 23.82
CA LEU A 39 16.51 -5.11 22.80
C LEU A 39 15.56 -5.21 21.60
N ILE A 40 15.25 -6.42 21.13
CA ILE A 40 14.29 -6.65 20.06
C ILE A 40 12.89 -6.17 20.49
N ILE A 41 12.44 -6.52 21.70
CA ILE A 41 11.14 -6.09 22.22
C ILE A 41 11.06 -4.57 22.31
N VAL A 42 12.09 -3.91 22.86
CA VAL A 42 12.15 -2.44 22.94
C VAL A 42 12.11 -1.83 21.54
N GLY A 43 12.88 -2.36 20.58
CA GLY A 43 12.88 -1.92 19.19
C GLY A 43 11.50 -2.06 18.52
N LEU A 44 10.80 -3.17 18.76
CA LEU A 44 9.45 -3.41 18.27
C LEU A 44 8.43 -2.45 18.90
N LEU A 45 8.52 -2.18 20.20
CA LEU A 45 7.65 -1.22 20.88
C LEU A 45 7.83 0.20 20.34
N VAL A 46 9.08 0.65 20.18
CA VAL A 46 9.39 1.97 19.62
C VAL A 46 8.89 2.07 18.17
N SER A 47 9.15 1.06 17.34
CA SER A 47 8.70 1.03 15.94
C SER A 47 7.17 1.01 15.86
N GLY A 48 6.51 0.21 16.69
CA GLY A 48 5.05 0.14 16.79
C GLY A 48 4.44 1.49 17.19
N PHE A 49 5.05 2.20 18.14
CA PHE A 49 4.63 3.55 18.52
C PHE A 49 4.69 4.53 17.33
N PHE A 50 5.78 4.53 16.57
CA PHE A 50 5.89 5.39 15.38
C PHE A 50 4.87 5.02 14.29
N VAL A 51 4.63 3.74 14.04
CA VAL A 51 3.60 3.29 13.09
C VAL A 51 2.20 3.74 13.53
N LEU A 52 1.87 3.61 14.82
CA LEU A 52 0.57 4.04 15.34
C LEU A 52 0.36 5.55 15.22
N ARG A 53 1.39 6.33 15.56
CA ARG A 53 1.35 7.80 15.42
C ARG A 53 1.19 8.22 13.97
N ASP A 54 1.96 7.61 13.07
CA ASP A 54 1.92 7.90 11.63
C ASP A 54 0.58 7.44 11.00
N PHE A 55 -0.02 6.36 11.49
CA PHE A 55 -1.36 5.95 11.11
C PHE A 55 -2.42 6.98 11.51
N GLN A 56 -2.36 7.49 12.74
CA GLN A 56 -3.26 8.55 13.20
C GLN A 56 -3.12 9.82 12.34
N ASP A 57 -1.88 10.24 12.08
CA ASP A 57 -1.57 11.38 11.22
C ASP A 57 -2.10 11.16 9.79
N PHE A 58 -1.93 9.95 9.25
CA PHE A 58 -2.48 9.58 7.94
C PHE A 58 -4.01 9.65 7.94
N THR A 59 -4.69 9.11 8.95
CA THR A 59 -6.16 9.17 9.00
C THR A 59 -6.68 10.61 9.04
N ALA A 60 -5.97 11.52 9.71
CA ALA A 60 -6.36 12.92 9.82
C ALA A 60 -6.13 13.73 8.52
N HIS A 61 -5.14 13.35 7.71
CA HIS A 61 -4.73 14.13 6.53
C HIS A 61 -4.87 13.38 5.19
N SER A 62 -5.36 12.14 5.19
CA SER A 62 -5.47 11.29 4.00
C SER A 62 -6.29 11.91 2.86
N ALA A 63 -7.24 12.80 3.21
CA ALA A 63 -8.04 13.53 2.23
C ALA A 63 -7.21 14.45 1.34
N ASP A 64 -6.00 14.88 1.76
CA ASP A 64 -5.09 15.72 0.97
C ASP A 64 -4.05 14.87 0.24
N SER A 65 -4.51 13.94 -0.60
CA SER A 65 -3.62 13.02 -1.33
C SER A 65 -3.69 13.22 -2.82
N GLN A 66 -2.54 13.04 -3.46
CA GLN A 66 -2.38 13.08 -4.90
C GLN A 66 -2.08 11.70 -5.45
N TYR A 67 -2.75 11.33 -6.53
CA TYR A 67 -2.65 10.01 -7.15
C TYR A 67 -2.23 10.16 -8.60
N TYR A 68 -1.24 9.37 -9.01
CA TYR A 68 -0.77 9.28 -10.38
C TYR A 68 -0.81 7.85 -10.89
N LEU A 69 -1.16 7.71 -12.15
CA LEU A 69 -0.99 6.48 -12.92
C LEU A 69 0.24 6.62 -13.81
N ARG A 70 1.21 5.73 -13.59
CA ARG A 70 2.46 5.68 -14.34
C ARG A 70 2.41 4.58 -15.39
N GLN A 71 2.79 4.91 -16.62
CA GLN A 71 3.03 3.95 -17.69
C GLN A 71 4.47 4.12 -18.22
N GLY A 72 5.36 3.22 -17.80
CA GLY A 72 6.80 3.36 -18.07
C GLY A 72 7.39 4.56 -17.33
N ASP A 73 7.91 5.53 -18.07
CA ASP A 73 8.47 6.77 -17.54
C ASP A 73 7.49 7.96 -17.59
N ASN A 74 6.28 7.73 -18.12
CA ASN A 74 5.26 8.76 -18.28
C ASN A 74 4.18 8.67 -17.21
N ILE A 75 3.65 9.82 -16.81
CA ILE A 75 2.45 9.94 -16.00
C ILE A 75 1.28 10.19 -16.95
N VAL A 76 0.35 9.23 -17.03
CA VAL A 76 -0.70 9.20 -18.07
C VAL A 76 -2.09 9.59 -17.55
N ALA A 77 -2.26 9.60 -16.24
CA ALA A 77 -3.47 10.04 -15.56
C ALA A 77 -3.13 10.47 -14.14
N GLY A 78 -3.93 11.35 -13.57
CA GLY A 78 -3.73 11.79 -12.20
C GLY A 78 -4.93 12.56 -11.67
N PHE A 79 -5.11 12.52 -10.36
CA PHE A 79 -6.12 13.30 -9.70
C PHE A 79 -5.65 13.69 -8.30
N THR A 80 -6.19 14.78 -7.79
CA THR A 80 -6.05 15.16 -6.39
C THR A 80 -7.39 15.01 -5.70
N GLN A 81 -7.33 14.55 -4.45
CA GLN A 81 -8.43 14.71 -3.53
C GLN A 81 -8.12 15.99 -2.75
N PRO A 82 -8.90 17.07 -2.91
CA PRO A 82 -8.79 18.20 -1.99
C PRO A 82 -9.35 17.83 -0.62
N ASN A 83 -8.99 18.61 0.40
CA ASN A 83 -9.48 18.47 1.77
C ASN A 83 -11.01 18.31 1.87
N GLU A 84 -11.46 17.75 3.00
CA GLU A 84 -12.76 17.14 3.40
C GLU A 84 -14.08 17.55 2.70
N THR A 85 -14.15 18.67 1.98
CA THR A 85 -15.37 19.19 1.33
C THR A 85 -15.24 19.43 -0.17
N GLY A 86 -14.05 19.26 -0.76
CA GLY A 86 -13.83 19.55 -2.18
C GLY A 86 -14.13 18.36 -3.10
N ALA A 87 -14.59 18.67 -4.32
CA ALA A 87 -14.67 17.69 -5.39
C ALA A 87 -13.26 17.28 -5.85
N PHE A 88 -13.06 16.02 -6.24
CA PHE A 88 -11.80 15.58 -6.85
C PHE A 88 -11.40 16.49 -8.01
N SER A 89 -10.12 16.89 -8.06
CA SER A 89 -9.59 17.63 -9.21
C SER A 89 -8.92 16.64 -10.16
N LEU A 90 -9.44 16.55 -11.38
CA LEU A 90 -8.86 15.74 -12.44
C LEU A 90 -7.69 16.51 -13.05
N MET A 91 -6.61 15.80 -13.38
CA MET A 91 -5.47 16.43 -14.02
C MET A 91 -5.57 16.38 -15.54
N GLY A 92 -5.40 17.54 -16.16
CA GLY A 92 -5.35 17.72 -17.61
C GLY A 92 -3.94 17.55 -18.18
N ALA A 93 -3.83 17.67 -19.50
CA ALA A 93 -2.58 17.40 -20.23
C ALA A 93 -1.36 18.21 -19.74
N ALA A 94 -1.54 19.51 -19.45
CA ALA A 94 -0.44 20.37 -19.00
C ALA A 94 0.14 19.91 -17.65
N GLU A 95 -0.73 19.55 -16.71
CA GLU A 95 -0.33 19.08 -15.37
C GLU A 95 0.36 17.71 -15.46
N LEU A 96 -0.15 16.79 -16.28
CA LEU A 96 0.46 15.48 -16.49
C LEU A 96 1.82 15.56 -17.19
N ASN A 97 2.01 16.50 -18.10
CA ASN A 97 3.31 16.74 -18.74
C ASN A 97 4.33 17.26 -17.71
N ASN A 98 3.93 18.19 -16.84
CA ASN A 98 4.78 18.67 -15.74
C ASN A 98 5.10 17.54 -14.75
N ALA A 99 4.10 16.73 -14.39
CA ALA A 99 4.25 15.57 -13.53
C ALA A 99 5.24 14.55 -14.13
N THR A 100 5.15 14.30 -15.43
CA THR A 100 6.08 13.43 -16.17
C THR A 100 7.50 13.97 -16.11
N ALA A 101 7.71 15.27 -16.33
CA ALA A 101 9.03 15.89 -16.24
C ALA A 101 9.64 15.78 -14.84
N SER A 102 8.86 16.01 -13.78
CA SER A 102 9.29 15.85 -12.39
C SER A 102 9.58 14.39 -12.05
N PHE A 103 8.74 13.47 -12.53
CA PHE A 103 8.92 12.03 -12.33
C PHE A 103 10.22 11.52 -12.98
N ALA A 104 10.51 11.93 -14.22
CA ALA A 104 11.74 11.56 -14.93
C ALA A 104 13.01 12.00 -14.18
N LYS A 105 12.94 13.16 -13.50
CA LYS A 105 14.03 13.67 -12.63
C LYS A 105 14.06 13.04 -11.24
N LYS A 106 13.09 12.18 -10.89
CA LYS A 106 12.85 11.65 -9.55
C LYS A 106 12.62 12.74 -8.50
N ASP A 107 12.10 13.89 -8.91
CA ASP A 107 11.75 15.01 -8.03
C ASP A 107 10.36 14.77 -7.42
N TYR A 108 10.30 13.80 -6.50
CA TYR A 108 9.08 13.47 -5.78
C TYR A 108 8.52 14.62 -4.93
N PRO A 109 9.34 15.49 -4.29
CA PRO A 109 8.84 16.71 -3.66
C PRO A 109 8.03 17.59 -4.62
N ALA A 110 8.57 17.89 -5.81
CA ALA A 110 7.85 18.69 -6.81
C ALA A 110 6.60 17.96 -7.32
N LEU A 111 6.70 16.64 -7.52
CA LEU A 111 5.57 15.81 -7.96
C LEU A 111 4.44 15.75 -6.92
N LYS A 112 4.76 15.74 -5.62
CA LYS A 112 3.77 15.78 -4.53
C LYS A 112 3.15 17.17 -4.40
N GLY A 113 3.90 18.23 -4.68
CA GLY A 113 3.48 19.59 -4.42
C GLY A 113 3.15 19.82 -2.93
N SER A 114 2.09 20.57 -2.67
CA SER A 114 1.61 20.87 -1.31
C SER A 114 0.87 19.72 -0.64
N HIS A 115 0.49 18.67 -1.36
CA HIS A 115 -0.34 17.59 -0.83
C HIS A 115 0.36 16.77 0.26
N TYR A 116 -0.39 16.24 1.20
CA TYR A 116 0.12 15.41 2.29
C TYR A 116 0.87 14.17 1.78
N LYS A 117 0.27 13.41 0.85
CA LYS A 117 0.86 12.19 0.28
C LYS A 117 0.74 12.15 -1.23
N LEU A 118 1.73 11.49 -1.83
CA LEU A 118 1.75 11.16 -3.24
C LEU A 118 1.72 9.63 -3.42
N PHE A 119 0.77 9.14 -4.20
CA PHE A 119 0.63 7.75 -4.61
C PHE A 119 0.93 7.62 -6.10
N ILE A 120 1.85 6.75 -6.47
CA ILE A 120 2.19 6.45 -7.86
C ILE A 120 1.87 4.99 -8.14
N VAL A 121 0.83 4.75 -8.93
CA VAL A 121 0.33 3.44 -9.30
C VAL A 121 0.94 3.03 -10.63
N ASP A 122 1.52 1.83 -10.71
CA ASP A 122 2.10 1.30 -11.94
C ASP A 122 1.04 0.63 -12.82
N TYR A 123 0.83 1.16 -14.02
CA TYR A 123 -0.15 0.67 -14.99
C TYR A 123 0.07 -0.81 -15.36
N SER A 124 1.33 -1.26 -15.48
CA SER A 124 1.64 -2.65 -15.84
C SER A 124 1.07 -3.66 -14.83
N LYS A 125 0.92 -3.22 -13.58
CA LYS A 125 0.42 -4.02 -12.47
C LYS A 125 -1.10 -3.99 -12.34
N LEU A 126 -1.77 -2.97 -12.90
CA LEU A 126 -3.21 -2.98 -13.07
C LEU A 126 -3.63 -4.05 -14.08
N LYS A 127 -2.90 -4.15 -15.20
CA LYS A 127 -3.17 -5.12 -16.28
C LYS A 127 -3.00 -6.57 -15.84
N SER A 128 -2.03 -6.86 -14.97
CA SER A 128 -1.80 -8.21 -14.45
C SER A 128 -2.64 -8.56 -13.22
N GLY A 129 -3.43 -7.61 -12.71
CA GLY A 129 -4.22 -7.77 -11.48
C GLY A 129 -5.59 -8.40 -11.71
N ASN A 130 -6.41 -8.44 -10.65
CA ASN A 130 -7.80 -8.90 -10.66
C ASN A 130 -8.76 -7.95 -11.42
N ALA A 131 -8.35 -7.41 -12.57
CA ALA A 131 -9.16 -6.47 -13.35
C ALA A 131 -10.56 -7.01 -13.64
N GLY A 132 -10.71 -8.33 -13.84
CA GLY A 132 -12.01 -8.97 -14.12
C GLY A 132 -13.03 -8.96 -12.99
N ASN A 133 -12.63 -8.64 -11.76
CA ASN A 133 -13.56 -8.51 -10.64
C ASN A 133 -13.90 -7.04 -10.34
N VAL A 134 -13.35 -6.09 -11.09
CA VAL A 134 -13.59 -4.66 -10.90
C VAL A 134 -14.70 -4.21 -11.85
N SER A 135 -15.74 -3.57 -11.31
CA SER A 135 -16.78 -2.88 -12.08
C SER A 135 -16.62 -1.38 -11.89
N VAL A 136 -16.31 -0.66 -12.97
CA VAL A 136 -16.07 0.78 -12.95
C VAL A 136 -17.34 1.50 -13.39
N GLU A 137 -17.89 2.34 -12.52
CA GLU A 137 -19.01 3.20 -12.88
C GLU A 137 -18.51 4.50 -13.52
N PHE A 138 -19.02 4.80 -14.71
CA PHE A 138 -18.73 6.04 -15.42
C PHE A 138 -19.98 6.50 -16.19
N ALA A 139 -20.42 7.74 -15.96
CA ALA A 139 -21.62 8.32 -16.55
C ALA A 139 -22.87 7.42 -16.40
N GLY A 140 -23.07 6.81 -15.22
CA GLY A 140 -24.20 5.94 -14.92
C GLY A 140 -24.17 4.57 -15.60
N LYS A 141 -23.06 4.21 -16.28
CA LYS A 141 -22.84 2.89 -16.86
C LYS A 141 -21.72 2.16 -16.13
N ASN A 142 -21.86 0.85 -16.02
CA ASN A 142 -20.83 -0.03 -15.46
C ASN A 142 -19.99 -0.63 -16.59
N PHE A 143 -18.67 -0.54 -16.44
CA PHE A 143 -17.68 -1.12 -17.33
C PHE A 143 -16.84 -2.17 -16.60
N SER A 144 -16.36 -3.18 -17.33
CA SER A 144 -15.41 -4.13 -16.73
C SER A 144 -14.06 -3.45 -16.44
N GLY A 145 -13.32 -3.98 -15.48
CA GLY A 145 -11.99 -3.49 -15.17
C GLY A 145 -11.02 -3.67 -16.33
N GLU A 146 -11.15 -4.72 -17.16
CA GLU A 146 -10.35 -4.86 -18.38
C GLU A 146 -10.61 -3.74 -19.37
N PHE A 147 -11.88 -3.34 -19.54
CA PHE A 147 -12.20 -2.21 -20.39
C PHE A 147 -11.56 -0.93 -19.87
N ALA A 148 -11.71 -0.65 -18.57
CA ALA A 148 -11.14 0.53 -17.94
C ALA A 148 -9.61 0.56 -18.07
N VAL A 149 -8.92 -0.56 -17.81
CA VAL A 149 -7.47 -0.67 -18.02
C VAL A 149 -7.12 -0.46 -19.49
N GLY A 150 -7.85 -1.06 -20.43
CA GLY A 150 -7.65 -0.85 -21.87
C GLY A 150 -7.80 0.61 -22.29
N LEU A 151 -8.78 1.33 -21.74
CA LEU A 151 -9.00 2.76 -21.99
C LEU A 151 -7.85 3.60 -21.43
N LEU A 152 -7.41 3.31 -20.20
CA LEU A 152 -6.30 4.02 -19.55
C LEU A 152 -4.99 3.91 -20.34
N GLY A 153 -4.73 2.75 -20.93
CA GLY A 153 -3.56 2.51 -21.77
C GLY A 153 -3.71 2.88 -23.24
N SER A 154 -4.88 3.38 -23.68
CA SER A 154 -5.12 3.77 -25.07
C SER A 154 -4.52 5.14 -25.37
N GLU A 155 -3.89 5.32 -26.53
CA GLU A 155 -3.47 6.65 -27.01
C GLU A 155 -4.68 7.54 -27.35
N GLU A 156 -5.80 6.93 -27.76
CA GLU A 156 -7.05 7.60 -28.11
C GLU A 156 -8.19 7.11 -27.21
N PRO A 157 -8.27 7.57 -25.94
CA PRO A 157 -9.27 7.09 -24.99
C PRO A 157 -10.71 7.38 -25.44
N LYS A 158 -10.94 8.52 -26.10
CA LYS A 158 -12.24 8.88 -26.68
C LYS A 158 -12.67 7.90 -27.78
N ALA A 159 -11.80 7.61 -28.74
CA ALA A 159 -12.08 6.65 -29.80
C ALA A 159 -12.29 5.24 -29.24
N TYR A 160 -11.52 4.86 -28.23
CA TYR A 160 -11.69 3.59 -27.52
C TYR A 160 -13.06 3.49 -26.84
N LEU A 161 -13.50 4.56 -26.17
CA LEU A 161 -14.83 4.64 -25.57
C LEU A 161 -15.93 4.56 -26.63
N PHE A 162 -15.83 5.32 -27.72
CA PHE A 162 -16.85 5.35 -28.78
C PHE A 162 -17.06 4.03 -29.52
N LYS A 163 -16.07 3.11 -29.52
CA LYS A 163 -16.27 1.76 -30.07
C LYS A 163 -17.37 0.97 -29.34
N LEU A 164 -17.69 1.32 -28.10
CA LEU A 164 -18.71 0.62 -27.31
C LEU A 164 -20.08 1.27 -27.33
N PHE A 165 -20.16 2.55 -27.65
CA PHE A 165 -21.43 3.29 -27.63
C PHE A 165 -22.06 3.31 -29.02
N SER A 166 -23.38 3.10 -29.08
CA SER A 166 -24.14 3.39 -30.29
C SER A 166 -24.19 4.91 -30.50
N LYS A 167 -24.21 5.37 -31.76
CA LYS A 167 -24.24 6.81 -32.14
C LYS A 167 -25.17 7.72 -31.29
N PRO A 168 -26.40 7.32 -30.89
CA PRO A 168 -27.27 8.21 -30.11
C PRO A 168 -26.88 8.35 -28.63
N GLU A 169 -26.17 7.40 -28.02
CA GLU A 169 -25.73 7.51 -26.62
C GLU A 169 -24.52 8.44 -26.46
N ILE A 170 -23.73 8.58 -27.53
CA ILE A 170 -22.59 9.48 -27.61
C ILE A 170 -23.02 10.96 -27.50
N ALA A 171 -24.24 11.28 -27.93
CA ALA A 171 -24.77 12.65 -27.84
C ALA A 171 -24.99 13.14 -26.39
N LEU A 172 -25.11 12.22 -25.43
CA LEU A 172 -25.24 12.54 -24.00
C LEU A 172 -23.89 12.74 -23.31
N ILE A 173 -22.83 12.14 -23.85
CA ILE A 173 -21.44 12.40 -23.47
C ILE A 173 -20.98 13.53 -24.38
N ASP A 174 -21.47 14.75 -24.13
CA ASP A 174 -21.16 15.95 -24.91
C ASP A 174 -19.64 15.98 -25.20
N ALA A 175 -19.30 15.91 -26.49
CA ALA A 175 -17.93 15.66 -26.98
C ALA A 175 -16.91 16.73 -26.54
N ASN A 176 -17.39 17.83 -25.96
CA ASN A 176 -16.62 18.96 -25.46
C ASN A 176 -16.22 18.86 -23.99
N PHE A 177 -16.72 17.90 -23.20
CA PHE A 177 -16.67 18.06 -21.73
C PHE A 177 -15.33 17.72 -21.06
N LEU A 178 -14.51 16.85 -21.66
CA LEU A 178 -13.22 16.47 -21.06
C LEU A 178 -12.17 16.29 -22.14
N ASP A 179 -10.97 16.81 -21.89
CA ASP A 179 -9.81 16.46 -22.71
C ASP A 179 -9.46 14.96 -22.53
N SER A 180 -8.66 14.40 -23.43
CA SER A 180 -8.29 12.97 -23.38
C SER A 180 -7.57 12.59 -22.07
N SER A 181 -6.80 13.51 -21.49
CA SER A 181 -6.08 13.33 -20.24
C SER A 181 -7.01 13.36 -19.04
N GLU A 182 -7.94 14.32 -18.97
CA GLU A 182 -8.96 14.40 -17.93
C GLU A 182 -9.88 13.18 -17.95
N MET A 183 -10.25 12.69 -19.13
CA MET A 183 -11.01 11.44 -19.27
C MET A 183 -10.24 10.27 -18.67
N LYS A 184 -8.94 10.11 -18.97
CA LYS A 184 -8.11 9.08 -18.35
C LYS A 184 -8.01 9.27 -16.83
N SER A 185 -7.83 10.50 -16.37
CA SER A 185 -7.80 10.84 -14.94
C SER A 185 -9.09 10.45 -14.22
N GLN A 186 -10.25 10.70 -14.82
CA GLN A 186 -11.54 10.29 -14.27
C GLN A 186 -11.69 8.77 -14.24
N PHE A 187 -11.37 8.08 -15.34
CA PHE A 187 -11.40 6.62 -15.39
C PHE A 187 -10.44 6.00 -14.38
N PHE A 188 -9.27 6.60 -14.16
CA PHE A 188 -8.29 6.14 -13.19
C PHE A 188 -8.82 6.27 -11.76
N MET A 189 -9.41 7.42 -11.43
CA MET A 189 -10.07 7.65 -10.15
C MET A 189 -11.20 6.63 -9.89
N SER A 190 -12.11 6.47 -10.86
CA SER A 190 -13.21 5.50 -10.75
C SER A 190 -12.70 4.07 -10.64
N TYR A 191 -11.68 3.71 -11.42
CA TYR A 191 -11.05 2.38 -11.34
C TYR A 191 -10.46 2.13 -9.96
N LEU A 192 -9.71 3.10 -9.41
CA LEU A 192 -9.09 2.96 -8.09
C LEU A 192 -10.15 2.78 -7.00
N ALA A 193 -11.20 3.60 -7.01
CA ALA A 193 -12.32 3.48 -6.08
C ALA A 193 -13.00 2.11 -6.17
N SER A 194 -13.31 1.65 -7.38
CA SER A 194 -13.91 0.33 -7.61
C SER A 194 -12.98 -0.82 -7.21
N ALA A 195 -11.67 -0.70 -7.46
CA ALA A 195 -10.69 -1.71 -7.10
C ALA A 195 -10.56 -1.84 -5.57
N MET A 196 -10.57 -0.73 -4.84
CA MET A 196 -10.57 -0.72 -3.37
C MET A 196 -11.87 -1.30 -2.79
N LYS A 197 -13.01 -1.06 -3.44
CA LYS A 197 -14.29 -1.65 -3.04
C LYS A 197 -14.34 -3.17 -3.29
N ALA A 198 -13.83 -3.62 -4.42
CA ALA A 198 -13.80 -5.04 -4.80
C ALA A 198 -12.77 -5.85 -3.98
N ASP A 199 -11.63 -5.23 -3.64
CA ASP A 199 -10.58 -5.82 -2.84
C ASP A 199 -10.11 -4.81 -1.77
N PRO A 200 -10.60 -4.89 -0.54
CA PRO A 200 -10.20 -3.99 0.55
C PRO A 200 -8.70 -4.00 0.85
N LEU A 201 -7.96 -5.01 0.38
CA LEU A 201 -6.51 -5.10 0.49
C LEU A 201 -5.77 -4.53 -0.72
N PHE A 202 -6.46 -3.95 -1.70
CA PHE A 202 -5.88 -3.48 -2.95
C PHE A 202 -4.67 -2.57 -2.71
N MET A 203 -4.83 -1.53 -1.89
CA MET A 203 -3.76 -0.59 -1.57
C MET A 203 -2.60 -1.28 -0.84
N ILE A 204 -2.89 -2.13 0.16
CA ILE A 204 -1.87 -2.85 0.94
C ILE A 204 -1.06 -3.80 0.04
N LYS A 205 -1.74 -4.61 -0.78
CA LYS A 205 -1.10 -5.49 -1.76
C LYS A 205 -0.28 -4.69 -2.76
N GLY A 206 -0.78 -3.53 -3.18
CA GLY A 206 -0.10 -2.67 -4.12
C GLY A 206 1.19 -2.09 -3.55
N ILE A 207 1.16 -1.61 -2.31
CA ILE A 207 2.32 -1.07 -1.61
C ILE A 207 3.34 -2.19 -1.32
N SER A 208 2.88 -3.35 -0.82
CA SER A 208 3.74 -4.50 -0.50
C SER A 208 4.42 -5.10 -1.74
N SER A 209 3.73 -5.17 -2.87
CA SER A 209 4.30 -5.65 -4.13
C SER A 209 5.11 -4.59 -4.91
N GLY A 210 5.11 -3.34 -4.43
CA GLY A 210 5.76 -2.22 -5.10
C GLY A 210 5.03 -1.71 -6.36
N SER A 211 3.80 -2.17 -6.62
CA SER A 211 2.97 -1.62 -7.70
C SER A 211 2.37 -0.25 -7.37
N ILE A 212 2.29 0.09 -6.09
CA ILE A 212 1.92 1.42 -5.62
C ILE A 212 3.09 1.95 -4.79
N LYS A 213 3.70 3.04 -5.25
CA LYS A 213 4.71 3.77 -4.47
C LYS A 213 4.05 4.89 -3.71
N VAL A 214 4.49 5.11 -2.47
CA VAL A 214 3.99 6.20 -1.61
C VAL A 214 5.14 7.12 -1.25
N TYR A 215 4.91 8.42 -1.33
CA TYR A 215 5.88 9.45 -0.95
C TYR A 215 5.24 10.55 -0.09
N PRO A 216 5.90 11.03 0.98
CA PRO A 216 7.09 10.42 1.58
C PRO A 216 6.79 9.04 2.18
N GLU A 217 7.76 8.13 2.08
CA GLU A 217 7.70 6.85 2.78
C GLU A 217 7.90 7.08 4.28
N THR A 218 6.87 6.78 5.06
CA THR A 218 6.86 6.91 6.53
C THR A 218 6.84 5.54 7.20
N PRO A 219 7.05 5.43 8.53
CA PRO A 219 7.10 4.16 9.23
C PRO A 219 5.88 3.26 8.98
N MET A 220 4.67 3.82 8.86
CA MET A 220 3.47 3.06 8.54
C MET A 220 3.58 2.41 7.15
N PHE A 221 3.93 3.18 6.12
CA PHE A 221 4.03 2.66 4.75
C PHE A 221 5.18 1.67 4.59
N PHE A 222 6.29 1.90 5.30
CA PHE A 222 7.38 0.93 5.37
C PHE A 222 6.90 -0.40 6.00
N ALA A 223 6.16 -0.33 7.11
CA ALA A 223 5.58 -1.51 7.76
C ALA A 223 4.60 -2.25 6.83
N ILE A 224 3.73 -1.53 6.12
CA ILE A 224 2.82 -2.09 5.11
C ILE A 224 3.61 -2.81 4.01
N ARG A 225 4.74 -2.24 3.57
CA ARG A 225 5.56 -2.82 2.50
C ARG A 225 6.13 -4.19 2.89
N ILE A 226 6.62 -4.33 4.12
CA ILE A 226 7.25 -5.57 4.61
C ILE A 226 6.25 -6.57 5.22
N MET A 227 5.01 -6.16 5.47
CA MET A 227 4.02 -7.00 6.13
C MET A 227 3.59 -8.17 5.23
N PRO A 228 3.63 -9.43 5.72
CA PRO A 228 3.03 -10.56 5.03
C PRO A 228 1.54 -10.33 4.75
N ILE A 229 1.11 -10.59 3.52
CA ILE A 229 -0.29 -10.39 3.09
C ILE A 229 -1.29 -11.20 3.94
N SER A 230 -0.88 -12.36 4.48
CA SER A 230 -1.69 -13.16 5.40
C SER A 230 -2.05 -12.41 6.69
N LEU A 231 -1.11 -11.62 7.23
CA LEU A 231 -1.36 -10.79 8.42
C LEU A 231 -2.30 -9.64 8.08
N ALA A 232 -2.05 -8.95 6.96
CA ALA A 232 -2.91 -7.85 6.50
C ALA A 232 -4.37 -8.29 6.30
N LYS A 233 -4.59 -9.49 5.73
CA LYS A 233 -5.93 -10.09 5.59
C LYS A 233 -6.67 -10.19 6.93
N GLY A 234 -5.98 -10.63 7.99
CA GLY A 234 -6.55 -10.74 9.33
C GLY A 234 -7.05 -9.39 9.84
N PHE A 235 -6.19 -8.36 9.80
CA PHE A 235 -6.54 -7.01 10.25
C PHE A 235 -7.71 -6.39 9.48
N VAL A 236 -7.69 -6.47 8.15
CA VAL A 236 -8.77 -5.88 7.33
C VAL A 236 -10.09 -6.62 7.54
N SER A 237 -10.07 -7.95 7.65
CA SER A 237 -11.30 -8.72 7.92
C SER A 237 -11.95 -8.34 9.25
N GLU A 238 -11.14 -8.09 10.28
CA GLU A 238 -11.61 -7.69 11.61
C GLU A 238 -12.14 -6.25 11.60
N ALA A 239 -11.45 -5.33 10.91
CA ALA A 239 -11.90 -3.96 10.74
C ALA A 239 -13.25 -3.88 10.02
N LEU A 240 -13.43 -4.67 8.95
CA LEU A 240 -14.69 -4.75 8.21
C LEU A 240 -15.84 -5.31 9.07
N LYS A 241 -15.59 -6.37 9.85
CA LYS A 241 -16.59 -6.93 10.78
C LYS A 241 -17.04 -5.92 11.82
N LYS A 242 -16.10 -5.17 12.41
CA LYS A 242 -16.41 -4.11 13.38
C LYS A 242 -17.20 -2.98 12.73
N GLY A 243 -16.75 -2.50 11.57
CA GLY A 243 -17.44 -1.46 10.80
C GLY A 243 -18.88 -1.84 10.44
N SER A 244 -19.11 -3.05 9.93
CA SER A 244 -20.47 -3.53 9.58
C SER A 244 -21.36 -3.66 10.81
N SER A 245 -20.82 -4.10 11.94
CA SER A 245 -21.59 -4.25 13.19
C SER A 245 -22.01 -2.92 13.83
N THR A 246 -21.24 -1.85 13.59
CA THR A 246 -21.60 -0.50 14.03
C THR A 246 -22.67 0.09 13.13
N LEU A 247 -22.56 -0.10 11.81
CA LEU A 247 -23.59 0.35 10.86
C LEU A 247 -24.94 -0.38 11.07
N SER A 248 -24.93 -1.67 11.40
CA SER A 248 -26.17 -2.43 11.65
C SER A 248 -26.86 -2.13 12.99
N LYS A 249 -26.25 -1.32 13.87
CA LYS A 249 -26.86 -0.87 15.14
C LYS A 249 -27.44 0.55 15.04
N VAL A 250 -27.08 1.27 13.98
CA VAL A 250 -27.51 2.66 13.73
C VAL A 250 -28.65 2.70 12.71
N VAL A 251 -28.92 1.59 12.02
CA VAL A 251 -30.08 1.35 11.16
C VAL A 251 -31.05 0.43 11.88
#